data_AF-X1SB38-F1
#
_entry.id   AF-X1SB38-F1
#
_cell.length_a   1.000
_cell.length_b   1.000
_cell.length_c   1.000
_cell.angle_alpha   90.00
_cell.angle_beta   90.00
_cell.angle_gamma   90.00
#
_symmetry.space_group_name_H-M   'P 1'
#
loop_
_entity.id
_entity.type
_entity.pdbx_description
1 polymer ?
#
loop_
_entity_poly.entity_id
_entity_poly.type
_entity_poly.pdbx_seq_one_letter_code
_entity_poly.pdbx_strand_id
1 'polypeptide(L)'
;MAYDDITFPLEVRPLMRNPKVLSLLAKKARKAYRQAGYRKVYTRWHFFGEHGEKYHPHLNVLYDGRWLSKQELASFKDYLRRKLLPRSIAKLIKRNLVIHHQYTRNPKRKMHWIKYVTKATFLERSWDEPLDNALFGFHNGCFAGTWNDPPKWKLTGTDKKYNALIKLREGLHPISG
;
A
#
# COMPACT_ATOMS: atom_id res chain seq x y z
N MET A 1 4.61 11.07 5.89
CA MET A 1 4.07 9.80 5.35
C MET A 1 2.71 10.14 4.82
N ALA A 2 2.47 9.74 3.59
CA ALA A 2 1.20 9.88 2.94
C ALA A 2 0.60 8.49 2.70
N TYR A 3 -0.72 8.48 2.59
CA TYR A 3 -1.56 7.32 2.36
C TYR A 3 -2.55 7.66 1.25
N ASP A 4 -2.56 6.85 0.21
CA ASP A 4 -3.56 6.91 -0.85
C ASP A 4 -4.36 5.61 -0.89
N ASP A 5 -5.67 5.73 -0.93
CA ASP A 5 -6.59 4.66 -1.27
C ASP A 5 -7.12 4.92 -2.70
N ILE A 6 -6.73 4.03 -3.62
CA ILE A 6 -7.06 4.11 -5.04
C ILE A 6 -8.18 3.11 -5.35
N THR A 7 -9.37 3.66 -5.55
CA THR A 7 -10.58 2.90 -5.87
C THR A 7 -10.93 3.06 -7.34
N PHE A 8 -11.16 1.92 -7.99
CA PHE A 8 -11.56 1.88 -9.41
C PHE A 8 -13.10 1.92 -9.56
N PRO A 9 -13.61 2.49 -10.67
CA PRO A 9 -15.03 2.46 -11.01
C PRO A 9 -15.59 1.04 -11.05
N LEU A 10 -16.87 0.89 -10.72
CA LEU A 10 -17.54 -0.42 -10.63
C LEU A 10 -17.39 -1.25 -11.91
N GLU A 11 -17.44 -0.59 -13.06
CA GLU A 11 -17.36 -1.17 -14.41
C GLU A 11 -15.99 -1.83 -14.68
N VAL A 12 -14.94 -1.40 -13.97
CA VAL A 12 -13.55 -1.88 -14.17
C VAL A 12 -13.18 -2.97 -13.16
N ARG A 13 -13.86 -3.03 -12.01
CA ARG A 13 -13.56 -3.98 -10.92
C ARG A 13 -13.62 -5.45 -11.31
N PRO A 14 -14.48 -5.93 -12.25
CA PRO A 14 -14.43 -7.32 -12.69
C PRO A 14 -13.04 -7.75 -13.21
N LEU A 15 -12.27 -6.83 -13.81
CA LEU A 15 -10.91 -7.11 -14.28
C LEU A 15 -9.93 -7.40 -13.13
N MET A 16 -10.24 -6.94 -11.91
CA MET A 16 -9.40 -7.10 -10.71
C MET A 16 -9.55 -8.45 -10.04
N ARG A 17 -10.41 -9.32 -10.58
CA ARG A 17 -10.47 -10.73 -10.19
C ARG A 17 -9.30 -11.53 -10.77
N ASN A 18 -8.58 -10.96 -11.75
CA ASN A 18 -7.39 -11.57 -12.33
C ASN A 18 -6.11 -11.10 -11.59
N PRO A 19 -5.35 -12.01 -10.95
CA PRO A 19 -4.11 -11.67 -10.25
C PRO A 19 -3.07 -10.96 -11.12
N LYS A 20 -2.99 -11.30 -12.42
CA LYS A 20 -2.06 -10.64 -13.35
C LYS A 20 -2.40 -9.16 -13.53
N VAL A 21 -3.69 -8.83 -13.56
CA VAL A 21 -4.17 -7.43 -13.63
C VAL A 21 -3.85 -6.70 -12.32
N LEU A 22 -4.11 -7.32 -11.17
CA LEU A 22 -3.76 -6.78 -9.85
C LEU A 22 -2.26 -6.47 -9.74
N SER A 23 -1.40 -7.41 -10.13
CA SER A 23 0.06 -7.25 -10.15
C SER A 23 0.50 -6.11 -11.08
N LEU A 24 -0.07 -6.06 -12.29
CA LEU A 24 0.25 -5.03 -13.28
C LEU A 24 -0.11 -3.63 -12.77
N LEU A 25 -1.32 -3.46 -12.23
CA LEU A 25 -1.79 -2.18 -11.71
C LEU A 25 -0.97 -1.74 -10.49
N ALA A 26 -0.68 -2.64 -9.55
CA ALA A 26 0.16 -2.32 -8.40
C ALA A 26 1.60 -1.96 -8.83
N LYS A 27 2.18 -2.65 -9.82
CA LYS A 27 3.50 -2.32 -10.39
C LYS A 27 3.48 -0.95 -11.07
N LYS A 28 2.44 -0.65 -11.87
CA LYS A 28 2.26 0.67 -12.49
C LYS A 28 2.14 1.78 -11.45
N ALA A 29 1.39 1.55 -10.37
CA ALA A 29 1.28 2.49 -9.27
C ALA A 29 2.67 2.74 -8.66
N ARG A 30 3.36 1.71 -8.19
CA ARG A 30 4.72 1.86 -7.62
C ARG A 30 5.67 2.62 -8.56
N LYS A 31 5.67 2.29 -9.86
CA LYS A 31 6.46 3.02 -10.86
C LYS A 31 6.06 4.50 -10.95
N ALA A 32 4.76 4.81 -10.96
CA ALA A 32 4.27 6.18 -11.01
C ALA A 32 4.71 7.01 -9.78
N TYR A 33 4.58 6.47 -8.56
CA TYR A 33 5.08 7.14 -7.35
C TYR A 33 6.60 7.34 -7.38
N ARG A 34 7.36 6.33 -7.83
CA ARG A 34 8.81 6.44 -7.99
C ARG A 34 9.21 7.53 -8.99
N GLN A 35 8.51 7.62 -10.12
CA GLN A 35 8.73 8.67 -11.13
C GLN A 35 8.36 10.06 -10.62
N ALA A 36 7.44 10.15 -9.66
CA ALA A 36 7.10 11.40 -8.97
C ALA A 36 8.11 11.79 -7.86
N GLY A 37 9.19 11.01 -7.67
CA GLY A 37 10.30 11.32 -6.76
C GLY A 37 10.21 10.68 -5.38
N TYR A 38 9.19 9.87 -5.09
CA TYR A 38 9.04 9.23 -3.77
C TYR A 38 10.04 8.08 -3.59
N ARG A 39 10.76 8.06 -2.46
CA ARG A 39 11.83 7.08 -2.24
C ARG A 39 11.31 5.76 -1.71
N LYS A 40 10.18 5.74 -0.99
CA LYS A 40 9.64 4.56 -0.32
C LYS A 40 8.18 4.43 -0.67
N VAL A 41 7.83 3.32 -1.33
CA VAL A 41 6.45 3.06 -1.74
C VAL A 41 6.10 1.63 -1.36
N TYR A 42 5.00 1.47 -0.64
CA TYR A 42 4.39 0.18 -0.36
C TYR A 42 2.99 0.17 -0.95
N THR A 43 2.61 -0.94 -1.58
CA THR A 43 1.26 -1.14 -2.11
C THR A 43 0.68 -2.45 -1.62
N ARG A 44 -0.62 -2.46 -1.32
CA ARG A 44 -1.36 -3.67 -0.99
C ARG A 44 -2.82 -3.57 -1.42
N TRP A 45 -3.38 -4.65 -1.97
CA TRP A 45 -4.81 -4.70 -2.29
C TRP A 45 -5.62 -5.07 -1.07
N HIS A 46 -6.74 -4.39 -0.92
CA HIS A 46 -7.88 -4.79 -0.11
C HIS A 46 -9.03 -5.18 -1.03
N PHE A 47 -9.88 -6.11 -0.61
CA PHE A 47 -10.88 -6.78 -1.46
C PHE A 47 -12.30 -6.68 -0.91
N PHE A 48 -12.52 -6.95 0.38
CA PHE A 48 -13.85 -6.94 0.99
C PHE A 48 -13.89 -6.07 2.25
N GLY A 49 -15.10 -5.71 2.68
CA GLY A 49 -15.36 -5.13 4.00
C GLY A 49 -15.28 -6.17 5.12
N GLU A 50 -15.73 -5.80 6.32
CA GLU A 50 -15.58 -6.65 7.52
C GLU A 50 -16.37 -7.98 7.46
N HIS A 51 -17.45 -8.04 6.68
CA HIS A 51 -18.34 -9.21 6.58
C HIS A 51 -18.49 -9.78 5.16
N GLY A 52 -17.56 -9.50 4.25
CA GLY A 52 -17.62 -10.05 2.89
C GLY A 52 -18.74 -9.51 1.99
N GLU A 53 -19.60 -8.62 2.50
CA GLU A 53 -20.84 -8.15 1.85
C GLU A 53 -20.66 -7.64 0.41
N LYS A 54 -19.52 -7.04 0.12
CA LYS A 54 -19.26 -6.41 -1.17
C LYS A 54 -17.81 -6.53 -1.58
N TYR A 55 -17.60 -7.10 -2.76
CA TYR A 55 -16.32 -7.02 -3.48
C TYR A 55 -16.03 -5.57 -3.88
N HIS A 56 -15.04 -4.96 -3.25
CA HIS A 56 -14.63 -3.57 -3.43
C HIS A 56 -13.10 -3.47 -3.49
N PRO A 57 -12.46 -4.01 -4.54
CA PRO A 57 -11.02 -3.98 -4.66
C PRO A 57 -10.51 -2.54 -4.73
N HIS A 58 -9.60 -2.21 -3.82
CA HIS A 58 -8.91 -0.93 -3.81
C HIS A 58 -7.45 -1.13 -3.47
N LEU A 59 -6.61 -0.28 -4.07
CA LEU A 59 -5.17 -0.35 -3.91
C LEU A 59 -4.73 0.69 -2.89
N ASN A 60 -4.29 0.22 -1.74
CA ASN A 60 -3.70 1.05 -0.71
C ASN A 60 -2.23 1.31 -1.01
N VAL A 61 -1.80 2.57 -0.88
CA VAL A 61 -0.43 3.00 -1.11
C VAL A 61 0.08 3.78 0.10
N LEU A 62 1.17 3.32 0.70
CA LEU A 62 1.91 4.07 1.72
C LEU A 62 3.22 4.58 1.12
N TYR A 63 3.53 5.86 1.33
CA TYR A 63 4.76 6.44 0.79
C TYR A 63 5.33 7.56 1.65
N ASP A 64 6.60 7.89 1.40
CA ASP A 64 7.35 8.98 2.03
C ASP A 64 6.94 10.37 1.51
N GLY A 65 5.63 10.57 1.30
CA GLY A 65 5.07 11.83 0.85
C GLY A 65 5.17 12.96 1.88
N ARG A 66 5.08 14.18 1.35
CA ARG A 66 4.99 15.47 2.07
C ARG A 66 3.57 16.04 1.97
N TRP A 67 3.34 17.14 2.68
CA TRP A 67 2.14 17.93 2.44
C TRP A 67 2.17 18.50 1.02
N LEU A 68 1.05 18.43 0.31
CA LEU A 68 0.87 18.95 -1.04
C LEU A 68 -0.24 20.01 -1.05
N SER A 69 -0.04 21.07 -1.82
CA SER A 69 -1.08 22.06 -2.06
C SER A 69 -2.23 21.46 -2.83
N LYS A 70 -3.40 22.11 -2.81
CA LYS A 70 -4.57 21.63 -3.55
C LYS A 70 -4.25 21.43 -5.04
N GLN A 71 -3.47 22.33 -5.64
CA GLN A 71 -3.06 22.27 -7.04
C GLN A 71 -2.04 21.14 -7.30
N GLU A 72 -1.02 21.00 -6.44
CA GLU A 72 -0.06 19.90 -6.53
C GLU A 72 -0.76 18.54 -6.40
N LEU A 73 -1.67 18.42 -5.43
CA LEU A 73 -2.44 17.20 -5.19
C LEU A 73 -3.36 16.87 -6.36
N ALA A 74 -4.07 17.85 -6.92
CA ALA A 74 -4.92 17.65 -8.09
C ALA A 74 -4.09 17.16 -9.29
N SER A 75 -2.97 17.83 -9.57
CA SER A 75 -2.03 17.47 -10.65
C SER A 75 -1.48 16.05 -10.48
N PHE A 76 -1.14 15.68 -9.24
CA PHE A 76 -0.64 14.36 -8.91
C PHE A 76 -1.72 13.27 -9.07
N LYS A 77 -2.95 13.52 -8.60
CA LYS A 77 -4.08 12.59 -8.81
C LYS A 77 -4.38 12.39 -10.30
N ASP A 78 -4.32 13.45 -11.10
CA ASP A 78 -4.52 13.35 -12.55
C ASP A 78 -3.40 12.58 -13.24
N TYR A 79 -2.16 12.75 -12.78
CA TYR A 79 -1.05 11.93 -13.23
C TYR A 79 -1.28 10.44 -12.92
N LEU A 80 -1.69 10.10 -11.70
CA LEU A 80 -2.00 8.71 -11.31
C LEU A 80 -3.15 8.12 -12.14
N ARG A 81 -4.24 8.87 -12.34
CA ARG A 81 -5.38 8.48 -13.19
C ARG A 81 -4.92 8.09 -14.58
N ARG A 82 -4.11 8.92 -15.23
CA ARG A 82 -3.57 8.65 -16.58
C ARG A 82 -2.70 7.39 -16.63
N LYS A 83 -1.98 7.07 -15.56
CA LYS A 83 -1.08 5.89 -15.51
C LYS A 83 -1.84 4.59 -15.23
N LEU A 84 -2.91 4.66 -14.46
CA LEU A 84 -3.61 3.48 -13.93
C LEU A 84 -4.89 3.13 -14.69
N LEU A 85 -5.58 4.12 -15.26
CA LEU A 85 -6.78 3.90 -16.06
C LEU A 85 -6.59 4.53 -17.46
N PRO A 86 -6.55 3.72 -18.53
CA PRO A 86 -6.49 4.23 -19.90
C PRO A 86 -7.59 5.25 -20.19
N ARG A 87 -7.23 6.33 -20.88
CA ARG A 87 -8.18 7.41 -21.23
C ARG A 87 -9.35 6.91 -22.08
N SER A 88 -9.12 5.94 -22.96
CA SER A 88 -10.18 5.32 -23.76
C SER A 88 -11.25 4.67 -22.89
N ILE A 89 -10.83 3.87 -21.90
CA ILE A 89 -11.73 3.23 -20.93
C ILE A 89 -12.45 4.29 -20.10
N ALA A 90 -11.72 5.27 -19.54
CA ALA A 90 -12.32 6.33 -18.72
C ALA A 90 -13.38 7.14 -19.49
N LYS A 91 -13.14 7.43 -20.78
CA LYS A 91 -14.12 8.09 -21.66
C LYS A 91 -15.33 7.21 -21.94
N LEU A 92 -15.12 5.93 -22.21
CA LEU A 92 -16.19 4.96 -22.47
C LEU A 92 -17.16 4.86 -21.28
N ILE A 93 -16.63 4.73 -20.06
CA ILE A 93 -17.44 4.57 -18.84
C ILE A 93 -17.86 5.91 -18.21
N LYS A 94 -17.42 7.05 -18.77
CA LYS A 94 -17.63 8.41 -18.23
C LYS A 94 -17.30 8.55 -16.73
N ARG A 95 -16.32 7.78 -16.25
CA ARG A 95 -15.88 7.72 -14.84
C ARG A 95 -14.36 7.55 -14.77
N ASN A 96 -13.77 7.91 -13.64
CA ASN A 96 -12.33 7.81 -13.41
C ASN A 96 -12.03 7.29 -11.99
N LEU A 97 -10.75 7.06 -11.69
CA LEU A 97 -10.32 6.61 -10.37
C LEU A 97 -10.66 7.64 -9.30
N VAL A 98 -11.21 7.13 -8.19
CA VAL A 98 -11.36 7.86 -6.95
C VAL A 98 -10.10 7.62 -6.13
N ILE A 99 -9.41 8.70 -5.78
CA ILE A 99 -8.16 8.64 -5.02
C ILE A 99 -8.36 9.45 -3.74
N HIS A 100 -8.49 8.75 -2.61
CA HIS A 100 -8.51 9.38 -1.29
C HIS A 100 -7.09 9.56 -0.81
N HIS A 101 -6.70 10.80 -0.51
CA HIS A 101 -5.34 11.15 -0.11
C HIS A 101 -5.34 11.67 1.33
N GLN A 102 -4.39 11.20 2.13
CA GLN A 102 -4.12 11.74 3.45
C GLN A 102 -2.61 11.87 3.68
N TYR A 103 -2.20 12.93 4.37
CA TYR A 103 -0.83 13.14 4.83
C TYR A 103 -0.80 13.37 6.33
N THR A 104 0.20 12.80 7.01
CA THR A 104 0.39 13.06 8.44
C THR A 104 1.86 13.06 8.86
N ARG A 105 2.16 13.93 9.83
CA ARG A 105 3.42 13.91 10.61
C ARG A 105 3.27 13.12 11.91
N ASN A 106 2.05 12.91 12.41
CA ASN A 106 1.77 12.27 13.69
C ASN A 106 2.12 10.76 13.68
N PRO A 107 3.01 10.28 14.58
CA PRO A 107 3.41 8.87 14.65
C PRO A 107 2.26 7.88 14.90
N LYS A 108 1.30 8.21 15.78
CA LYS A 108 0.15 7.33 16.08
C LYS A 108 -0.69 7.08 14.83
N ARG A 109 -0.94 8.14 14.06
CA ARG A 109 -1.71 8.05 12.80
C ARG A 109 -0.95 7.27 11.73
N LYS A 110 0.39 7.39 11.66
CA LYS A 110 1.20 6.54 10.78
C LYS A 110 1.06 5.06 11.14
N MET A 111 1.15 4.73 12.42
CA MET A 111 1.00 3.35 12.89
C MET A 111 -0.41 2.80 12.58
N HIS A 112 -1.43 3.63 12.78
CA HIS A 112 -2.80 3.28 12.40
C HIS A 112 -2.93 2.94 10.92
N TRP A 113 -2.37 3.75 10.02
CA TRP A 113 -2.39 3.45 8.57
C TRP A 113 -1.60 2.20 8.22
N ILE A 114 -0.43 1.99 8.84
CA ILE A 114 0.33 0.74 8.62
C ILE A 114 -0.54 -0.46 9.00
N LYS A 115 -1.11 -0.46 10.22
CA LYS A 115 -2.00 -1.53 10.69
C LYS A 115 -3.19 -1.74 9.76
N TYR A 116 -3.87 -0.67 9.36
CA TYR A 116 -5.01 -0.73 8.44
C TYR A 116 -4.61 -1.35 7.11
N VAL A 117 -3.58 -0.81 6.44
CA VAL A 117 -3.16 -1.27 5.11
C VAL A 117 -2.66 -2.71 5.15
N THR A 118 -1.95 -3.13 6.21
CA THR A 118 -1.43 -4.50 6.33
C THR A 118 -2.47 -5.51 6.84
N LYS A 119 -3.67 -5.09 7.23
CA LYS A 119 -4.78 -6.00 7.60
C LYS A 119 -5.17 -6.85 6.38
N ALA A 120 -5.53 -8.11 6.61
CA ALA A 120 -6.18 -8.94 5.60
C ALA A 120 -7.66 -8.54 5.48
N THR A 121 -8.16 -8.46 4.26
CA THR A 121 -9.56 -8.07 3.97
C THR A 121 -10.31 -9.13 3.19
N PHE A 122 -9.68 -10.26 2.92
CA PHE A 122 -10.33 -11.44 2.38
C PHE A 122 -10.05 -12.52 3.44
N LEU A 123 -11.04 -12.74 4.30
CA LEU A 123 -10.85 -13.52 5.53
C LEU A 123 -11.44 -14.92 5.43
N GLU A 124 -12.51 -15.08 4.65
CA GLU A 124 -13.20 -16.36 4.51
C GLU A 124 -13.35 -16.73 3.04
N ARG A 125 -12.96 -17.96 2.70
CA ARG A 125 -13.09 -18.52 1.35
C ARG A 125 -14.53 -18.50 0.83
N SER A 126 -15.51 -18.64 1.73
CA SER A 126 -16.95 -18.61 1.44
C SER A 126 -17.42 -17.31 0.79
N TRP A 127 -16.70 -16.19 0.99
CA TRP A 127 -17.10 -14.92 0.39
C TRP A 127 -16.96 -14.92 -1.13
N ASP A 128 -15.98 -15.66 -1.66
CA ASP A 128 -15.67 -15.69 -3.09
C ASP A 128 -14.69 -16.82 -3.46
N GLU A 129 -15.13 -18.07 -3.40
CA GLU A 129 -14.26 -19.23 -3.64
C GLU A 129 -13.48 -19.17 -4.98
N PRO A 130 -14.09 -18.76 -6.12
CA PRO A 130 -13.34 -18.63 -7.37
C PRO A 130 -12.20 -17.60 -7.28
N LEU A 131 -12.41 -16.48 -6.58
CA LEU A 131 -11.37 -15.47 -6.39
C LEU A 131 -10.28 -15.96 -5.43
N ASP A 132 -10.65 -16.67 -4.36
CA ASP A 132 -9.69 -17.27 -3.41
C ASP A 132 -8.72 -18.20 -4.15
N ASN A 133 -9.26 -19.14 -4.94
CA ASN A 133 -8.47 -20.05 -5.76
C ASN A 133 -7.56 -19.29 -6.74
N ALA A 134 -8.06 -18.21 -7.35
CA ALA A 134 -7.27 -17.38 -8.26
C ALA A 134 -6.14 -16.62 -7.53
N LEU A 135 -6.36 -16.19 -6.29
CA LEU A 135 -5.39 -15.45 -5.48
C LEU A 135 -4.39 -16.36 -4.75
N PHE A 136 -4.49 -17.69 -4.89
CA PHE A 136 -3.51 -18.60 -4.32
C PHE A 136 -2.09 -18.28 -4.84
N GLY A 137 -1.14 -18.06 -3.92
CA GLY A 137 0.23 -17.65 -4.25
C GLY A 137 0.39 -16.19 -4.72
N PHE A 138 -0.67 -15.39 -4.74
CA PHE A 138 -0.60 -13.99 -5.14
C PHE A 138 0.14 -13.13 -4.10
N HIS A 139 1.22 -12.47 -4.54
CA HIS A 139 1.93 -11.50 -3.71
C HIS A 139 1.15 -10.18 -3.57
N ASN A 140 0.25 -10.14 -2.58
CA ASN A 140 -0.66 -9.01 -2.38
C ASN A 140 0.06 -7.69 -1.99
N GLY A 141 1.09 -7.78 -1.13
CA GLY A 141 1.88 -6.64 -0.69
C GLY A 141 3.23 -6.57 -1.40
N CYS A 142 3.65 -5.38 -1.82
CA CYS A 142 4.98 -5.19 -2.42
C CYS A 142 5.55 -3.80 -2.15
N PHE A 143 6.87 -3.75 -1.96
CA PHE A 143 7.64 -2.53 -1.74
C PHE A 143 8.41 -2.13 -3.01
N ALA A 144 8.66 -0.83 -3.17
CA ALA A 144 9.57 -0.28 -4.17
C ALA A 144 10.37 0.89 -3.60
N GLY A 145 11.61 1.00 -4.06
CA GLY A 145 12.50 2.10 -3.72
C GLY A 145 13.59 1.74 -2.72
N THR A 146 14.14 2.74 -2.04
CA THR A 146 15.36 2.62 -1.24
C THR A 146 15.07 2.89 0.24
N TRP A 147 15.53 2.00 1.11
CA TRP A 147 15.33 2.07 2.56
C TRP A 147 16.62 2.39 3.31
N ASN A 148 17.52 3.14 2.68
CA ASN A 148 18.87 3.42 3.18
C ASN A 148 18.89 4.62 4.13
N ASP A 149 17.79 4.90 4.83
CA ASP A 149 17.79 5.97 5.83
C ASP A 149 18.56 5.51 7.06
N PRO A 150 19.21 6.41 7.80
CA PRO A 150 19.82 6.07 9.07
C PRO A 150 18.81 5.38 10.00
N PRO A 151 19.24 4.38 10.79
CA PRO A 151 18.36 3.72 11.73
C PRO A 151 17.79 4.75 12.70
N LYS A 152 16.45 4.77 12.82
CA LYS A 152 15.73 5.73 13.68
C LYS A 152 15.89 5.48 15.17
N TRP A 153 16.31 4.27 15.50
CA TRP A 153 16.66 3.87 16.85
C TRP A 153 18.04 3.22 16.78
N LYS A 154 18.85 3.44 17.80
CA LYS A 154 20.13 2.78 17.99
C LYS A 154 20.09 2.15 19.36
N LEU A 155 20.56 0.90 19.47
CA LEU A 155 20.87 0.31 20.77
C LEU A 155 22.14 1.00 21.27
N THR A 156 21.97 2.04 22.08
CA THR A 156 23.09 2.78 22.69
C THR A 156 23.68 2.05 23.90
N GLY A 157 23.01 1.00 24.39
CA GLY A 157 23.40 0.23 25.59
C GLY A 157 23.22 0.95 26.92
N THR A 158 22.75 2.20 26.89
CA THR A 158 22.40 2.98 28.08
C THR A 158 21.03 2.63 28.64
N ASP A 159 20.17 2.05 27.80
CA ASP A 159 18.79 1.74 28.14
C ASP A 159 18.69 0.27 28.59
N LYS A 160 18.73 0.06 29.92
CA LYS A 160 18.82 -1.28 30.56
C LYS A 160 17.80 -2.28 30.00
N LYS A 161 16.61 -1.82 29.59
CA LYS A 161 15.54 -2.64 29.04
C LYS A 161 15.93 -3.36 27.74
N TYR A 162 16.87 -2.80 26.98
CA TYR A 162 17.26 -3.34 25.67
C TYR A 162 18.68 -3.93 25.65
N ASN A 163 19.35 -4.04 26.81
CA ASN A 163 20.71 -4.58 26.89
C ASN A 163 20.81 -6.03 26.41
N ALA A 164 19.78 -6.84 26.64
CA ALA A 164 19.71 -8.20 26.11
C ALA A 164 19.73 -8.24 24.57
N LEU A 165 19.22 -7.19 23.91
CA LEU A 165 19.18 -7.08 22.45
C LEU A 165 20.51 -6.58 21.84
N ILE A 166 21.48 -6.14 22.65
CA ILE A 166 22.81 -5.74 22.15
C ILE A 166 23.52 -6.95 21.53
N LYS A 167 23.42 -8.12 22.17
CA LYS A 167 23.97 -9.38 21.64
C LYS A 167 23.47 -9.70 20.23
N LEU A 168 22.18 -9.45 19.95
CA LEU A 168 21.63 -9.63 18.60
C LEU A 168 22.30 -8.75 17.54
N ARG A 169 22.77 -7.55 17.92
CA ARG A 169 23.52 -6.68 17.00
C ARG A 169 24.88 -7.28 16.63
N GLU A 170 25.45 -8.07 17.52
CA GLU A 170 26.74 -8.76 17.35
C GLU A 170 26.57 -10.16 16.74
N GLY A 171 25.34 -10.55 16.37
CA GLY A 171 25.03 -11.88 15.83
C GLY A 171 24.90 -12.98 16.90
N LEU A 172 24.88 -12.59 18.17
CA LEU A 172 24.87 -13.46 19.34
C LEU A 172 23.43 -13.65 19.87
N HIS A 173 23.14 -14.84 20.41
CA HIS A 173 21.82 -15.15 20.97
C HIS A 173 21.60 -14.35 22.28
N PRO A 174 20.47 -13.64 22.43
CA PRO A 174 20.27 -12.64 23.49
C PRO A 174 20.30 -13.22 24.91
N ILE A 175 20.02 -14.51 25.06
CA ILE A 175 19.98 -15.19 26.36
C ILE A 175 21.28 -15.97 26.60
N SER A 176 21.69 -16.81 25.65
CA SER A 176 22.83 -17.74 25.82
C SER A 176 24.19 -17.15 25.47
N GLY A 177 24.25 -16.00 24.80
CA GLY A 177 25.49 -15.58 24.10
C GLY A 177 25.55 -16.26 22.76
#